data_AF-A0A428TA87-F1
#
_entry.id   AF-A0A428TA87-F1
#
_cell.length_a   1.000
_cell.length_b   1.000
_cell.length_c   1.000
_cell.angle_alpha   90.00
_cell.angle_beta   90.00
_cell.angle_gamma   90.00
#
_symmetry.space_group_name_H-M   'P 1'
#
loop_
_entity.id
_entity.type
_entity.pdbx_description
1 polymer ?
#
loop_
_entity_poly.entity_id
_entity_poly.type
_entity_poly.pdbx_seq_one_letter_code
_entity_poly.pdbx_strand_id
1 'polypeptide(L)'
;MMVLHDCMWNMVLTKISAHEAEKQYECSFCGNRFKNKNEAERHQNSLHVRRHSWSCSALSGYDRAFHDSTNRPGEADTCGYCGDEFPRSGRGPGQGVLSGGNAPRHATEADWDERIKHLQEVHKFRECNSSKKFYRADHFRQHLKHSHAGTSGKWTNMLENACMMDEDPTPR
;
A
#
# COMPACT_ATOMS: atom_id res chain seq x y z
N MET A 1 15.31 28.33 -45.95
CA MET A 1 15.28 28.05 -44.49
C MET A 1 14.81 26.62 -44.22
N MET A 2 15.51 25.59 -44.74
CA MET A 2 15.08 24.17 -44.58
C MET A 2 16.12 23.28 -43.87
N VAL A 3 17.37 23.75 -43.70
CA VAL A 3 18.47 22.96 -43.11
C VAL A 3 18.45 22.86 -41.58
N LEU A 4 17.74 23.73 -40.86
CA LEU A 4 17.69 23.69 -39.39
C LEU A 4 16.66 22.66 -38.87
N HIS A 5 15.62 22.34 -39.65
CA HIS A 5 14.56 21.42 -39.22
C HIS A 5 15.03 19.95 -39.28
N ASP A 6 15.76 19.59 -40.34
CA ASP A 6 16.33 18.24 -40.54
C ASP A 6 17.44 17.87 -39.53
N CYS A 7 18.29 18.83 -39.15
CA CYS A 7 19.34 18.61 -38.14
C CYS A 7 18.73 18.37 -36.75
N MET A 8 17.68 19.10 -36.40
CA MET A 8 17.01 18.95 -35.10
C MET A 8 16.24 17.62 -35.02
N TRP A 9 15.67 17.14 -36.14
CA TRP A 9 15.00 15.85 -36.23
C TRP A 9 15.97 14.66 -36.15
N ASN A 10 17.10 14.70 -36.86
CA ASN A 10 18.15 13.67 -36.78
C ASN A 10 18.81 13.60 -35.40
N MET A 11 19.00 14.73 -34.73
CA MET A 11 19.56 14.79 -33.37
C MET A 11 18.59 14.22 -32.32
N VAL A 12 17.28 14.39 -32.51
CA VAL A 12 16.25 13.78 -31.64
C VAL A 12 16.12 12.28 -31.90
N LEU A 13 16.12 11.84 -33.16
CA LEU A 13 16.05 10.42 -33.53
C LEU A 13 17.25 9.61 -33.03
N THR A 14 18.47 10.13 -33.21
CA THR A 14 19.69 9.48 -32.71
C THR A 14 19.71 9.38 -31.20
N LYS A 15 19.24 10.41 -30.49
CA LYS A 15 19.11 10.41 -29.03
C LYS A 15 18.05 9.42 -28.53
N ILE A 16 16.91 9.31 -29.22
CA ILE A 16 15.86 8.33 -28.89
C ILE A 16 16.38 6.92 -29.14
N SER A 17 17.03 6.69 -30.29
CA SER A 17 17.61 5.38 -30.65
C SER A 17 18.71 4.95 -29.68
N ALA A 18 19.59 5.86 -29.24
CA ALA A 18 20.59 5.58 -28.21
C ALA A 18 19.94 5.25 -26.87
N HIS A 19 18.93 6.02 -26.46
CA HIS A 19 18.16 5.76 -25.24
C HIS A 19 17.39 4.42 -25.31
N GLU A 20 16.94 3.99 -26.48
CA GLU A 20 16.35 2.66 -26.69
C GLU A 20 17.39 1.53 -26.69
N ALA A 21 18.57 1.76 -27.27
CA ALA A 21 19.69 0.82 -27.26
C ALA A 21 20.27 0.61 -25.85
N GLU A 22 20.21 1.63 -24.98
CA GLU A 22 20.57 1.55 -23.55
C GLU A 22 19.60 0.68 -22.74
N LYS A 23 18.39 0.41 -23.24
CA LYS A 23 17.42 -0.47 -22.58
C LYS A 23 17.69 -1.94 -22.93
N GLN A 24 18.56 -2.52 -22.13
CA GLN A 24 19.05 -3.89 -22.31
C GLN A 24 18.05 -4.97 -21.84
N TYR A 25 17.06 -4.62 -21.02
CA TYR A 25 16.19 -5.61 -20.38
C TYR A 25 14.84 -5.67 -21.09
N GLU A 26 14.61 -6.75 -21.83
CA GLU A 26 13.35 -7.00 -22.53
C GLU A 26 12.36 -7.77 -21.66
N CYS A 27 11.07 -7.48 -21.80
CA CYS A 27 10.03 -8.23 -21.14
C CYS A 27 9.84 -9.61 -21.81
N SER A 28 9.74 -10.67 -21.01
CA SER A 28 9.60 -12.04 -21.54
C SER A 28 8.22 -12.34 -22.15
N PHE A 29 7.25 -11.44 -21.96
CA PHE A 29 5.87 -11.57 -22.45
C PHE A 29 5.50 -10.56 -23.54
N CYS A 30 6.26 -9.46 -23.66
CA CYS A 30 6.08 -8.47 -24.72
C CYS A 30 7.41 -7.83 -25.08
N GLY A 31 7.59 -7.38 -26.33
CA GLY A 31 8.85 -6.79 -26.80
C GLY A 31 9.24 -5.43 -26.19
N ASN A 32 8.61 -5.03 -25.07
CA ASN A 32 8.96 -3.80 -24.37
C ASN A 32 10.32 -3.94 -23.68
N ARG A 33 11.14 -2.89 -23.82
CA ARG A 33 12.49 -2.82 -23.26
C ARG A 33 12.56 -1.80 -22.12
N PHE A 34 13.40 -2.09 -21.13
CA PHE A 34 13.58 -1.33 -19.91
C PHE A 34 15.07 -1.08 -19.62
N LYS A 35 15.36 -0.01 -18.88
CA LYS A 35 16.73 0.42 -18.60
C LYS A 35 17.44 -0.48 -17.57
N ASN A 36 16.68 -1.20 -16.75
CA ASN A 36 17.20 -2.13 -15.76
C ASN A 36 16.22 -3.29 -15.50
N LYS A 37 16.74 -4.34 -14.87
CA LYS A 37 15.99 -5.54 -14.51
C LYS A 37 14.77 -5.25 -13.62
N ASN A 38 14.93 -4.39 -12.62
CA ASN A 38 13.85 -4.07 -11.67
C ASN A 38 12.63 -3.44 -12.35
N GLU A 39 12.84 -2.58 -13.36
CA GLU A 39 11.75 -1.98 -14.13
C GLU A 39 11.04 -3.02 -15.01
N ALA A 40 11.80 -3.93 -15.64
CA ALA A 40 11.25 -5.03 -16.42
C ALA A 40 10.44 -6.00 -15.53
N GLU A 41 11.00 -6.42 -14.39
CA GLU A 41 10.32 -7.29 -13.42
C GLU A 41 9.03 -6.64 -12.89
N ARG A 42 9.07 -5.34 -12.52
CA ARG A 42 7.88 -4.59 -12.10
C ARG A 42 6.81 -4.54 -13.20
N HIS A 43 7.22 -4.36 -14.45
CA HIS A 43 6.31 -4.37 -15.59
C HIS A 43 5.69 -5.77 -15.79
N GLN A 44 6.50 -6.82 -15.79
CA GLN A 44 6.04 -8.21 -15.90
C GLN A 44 5.05 -8.55 -14.80
N ASN A 45 5.39 -8.25 -13.54
CA ASN A 45 4.57 -8.57 -12.39
C ASN A 45 3.22 -7.84 -12.41
N SER A 46 3.16 -6.61 -12.90
CA SER A 46 1.92 -5.81 -12.90
C SER A 46 1.01 -6.03 -14.10
N LEU A 47 1.56 -6.36 -15.28
CA LEU A 47 0.77 -6.49 -16.51
C LEU A 47 0.57 -7.92 -16.97
N HIS A 48 1.55 -8.80 -16.77
CA HIS A 48 1.54 -10.15 -17.33
C HIS A 48 1.30 -11.22 -16.26
N VAL A 49 2.05 -11.20 -15.16
CA VAL A 49 1.98 -12.24 -14.13
C VAL A 49 0.84 -11.99 -13.14
N ARG A 50 0.70 -10.75 -12.66
CA ARG A 50 -0.34 -10.30 -11.69
C ARG A 50 -0.44 -11.14 -10.42
N ARG A 51 0.69 -11.70 -9.93
CA ARG A 51 0.76 -12.58 -8.75
C ARG A 51 0.12 -11.99 -7.48
N HIS A 52 0.21 -10.68 -7.30
CA HIS A 52 -0.38 -9.99 -6.17
C HIS A 52 -1.32 -8.90 -6.64
N SER A 53 -2.44 -8.75 -5.93
CA SER A 53 -3.32 -7.61 -6.07
C SER A 53 -3.54 -6.95 -4.71
N TRP A 54 -3.79 -5.65 -4.73
CA TRP A 54 -4.18 -4.89 -3.55
C TRP A 54 -5.63 -4.46 -3.69
N SER A 55 -6.39 -4.61 -2.60
CA SER A 55 -7.79 -4.21 -2.58
C SER A 55 -8.28 -3.96 -1.16
N CYS A 56 -9.14 -2.95 -0.99
CA CYS A 56 -9.81 -2.71 0.28
C CYS A 56 -10.73 -3.88 0.69
N SER A 57 -11.16 -4.74 -0.26
CA SER A 57 -11.94 -5.94 0.06
C SER A 57 -11.18 -6.97 0.91
N ALA A 58 -9.85 -6.93 0.91
CA ALA A 58 -9.06 -7.81 1.76
C ALA A 58 -9.32 -7.54 3.25
N LEU A 59 -9.63 -6.30 3.65
CA LEU A 59 -9.96 -5.92 5.03
C LEU A 59 -11.36 -6.43 5.41
N SER A 60 -11.43 -7.69 5.84
CA SER A 60 -12.68 -8.35 6.25
C SER A 60 -13.33 -7.72 7.50
N GLY A 61 -12.52 -7.22 8.42
CA GLY A 61 -12.94 -6.59 9.68
C GLY A 61 -12.29 -5.23 9.91
N TYR A 62 -12.84 -4.47 10.86
CA TYR A 62 -12.28 -3.18 11.29
C TYR A 62 -10.93 -3.35 11.98
N ASP A 63 -10.73 -4.47 12.68
CA ASP A 63 -9.48 -4.82 13.36
C ASP A 63 -8.28 -4.90 12.43
N ARG A 64 -8.48 -5.36 11.19
CA ARG A 64 -7.40 -5.48 10.19
C ARG A 64 -6.83 -4.14 9.71
N ALA A 65 -7.52 -3.04 9.98
CA ALA A 65 -7.03 -1.69 9.67
C ALA A 65 -6.09 -1.14 10.76
N PHE A 66 -5.98 -1.82 11.90
CA PHE A 66 -5.11 -1.42 13.01
C PHE A 66 -3.99 -2.43 13.22
N HIS A 67 -2.89 -1.96 13.81
CA HIS A 67 -1.78 -2.81 14.24
C HIS A 67 -1.24 -2.33 15.58
N ASP A 68 -0.49 -3.17 16.29
CA ASP A 68 0.13 -2.78 17.56
C ASP A 68 1.03 -1.55 17.36
N SER A 69 0.95 -0.60 18.31
CA SER A 69 1.74 0.62 18.21
C SER A 69 3.22 0.33 18.39
N THR A 70 4.04 0.86 17.49
CA THR A 70 5.50 0.82 17.65
C THR A 70 6.00 1.75 18.75
N ASN A 71 5.22 2.78 19.11
CA ASN A 71 5.58 3.75 20.14
C ASN A 71 5.14 3.29 21.54
N ARG A 72 4.01 2.57 21.62
CA ARG A 72 3.42 2.07 22.87
C ARG A 72 2.96 0.61 22.71
N PRO A 73 3.92 -0.34 22.54
CA PRO A 73 3.59 -1.74 22.26
C PRO A 73 2.73 -2.35 23.37
N GLY A 74 1.64 -3.03 22.99
CA GLY A 74 0.71 -3.63 23.94
C GLY A 74 -0.18 -2.66 24.71
N GLU A 75 -0.02 -1.35 24.52
CA GLU A 75 -0.82 -0.31 25.20
C GLU A 75 -1.72 0.48 24.24
N ALA A 76 -1.37 0.57 22.96
CA ALA A 76 -2.14 1.27 21.95
C ALA A 76 -2.05 0.57 20.59
N ASP A 77 -3.03 0.88 19.73
CA ASP A 77 -3.09 0.44 18.34
C ASP A 77 -2.91 1.64 17.42
N THR A 78 -2.17 1.47 16.33
CA THR A 78 -1.97 2.48 15.30
C THR A 78 -2.90 2.21 14.12
N CYS A 79 -3.60 3.26 13.65
CA CYS A 79 -4.41 3.19 12.43
C CYS A 79 -3.52 3.09 11.20
N GLY A 80 -3.75 2.08 10.36
CA GLY A 80 -2.98 1.84 9.14
C GLY A 80 -3.22 2.88 8.03
N TYR A 81 -4.27 3.70 8.12
CA TYR A 81 -4.54 4.75 7.14
C TYR A 81 -3.80 6.06 7.46
N CYS A 82 -3.85 6.51 8.73
CA CYS A 82 -3.33 7.83 9.13
C CYS A 82 -2.16 7.80 10.12
N GLY A 83 -1.92 6.68 10.80
CA GLY A 83 -0.91 6.58 11.84
C GLY A 83 -1.34 7.06 13.22
N ASP A 84 -2.60 7.48 13.39
CA ASP A 84 -3.12 7.89 14.70
C ASP A 84 -3.11 6.71 15.67
N GLU A 85 -2.82 7.00 16.95
CA GLU A 85 -2.73 6.01 18.01
C GLU A 85 -4.00 5.99 18.87
N PHE A 86 -4.52 4.79 19.10
CA PHE A 86 -5.74 4.51 19.86
C PHE A 86 -5.37 3.68 21.09
N PRO A 87 -5.44 4.25 22.31
CA PRO A 87 -5.14 3.52 23.54
C PRO A 87 -6.06 2.32 23.77
N ARG A 88 -5.56 1.34 24.50
CA ARG A 88 -6.33 0.22 25.03
C ARG A 88 -6.67 0.49 26.49
N SER A 89 -7.96 0.49 26.83
CA SER A 89 -8.43 0.81 28.18
C SER A 89 -8.60 -0.43 29.07
N GLY A 90 -8.65 -1.62 28.46
CA GLY A 90 -8.90 -2.87 29.15
C GLY A 90 -7.69 -3.33 29.98
N ARG A 91 -7.92 -3.59 31.27
CA ARG A 91 -6.89 -4.12 32.16
C ARG A 91 -6.61 -5.58 31.86
N GLY A 92 -5.34 -5.97 31.80
CA GLY A 92 -4.93 -7.36 31.65
C GLY A 92 -5.15 -8.18 32.93
N PRO A 93 -5.26 -9.52 32.84
CA PRO A 93 -5.22 -10.39 34.01
C PRO A 93 -3.92 -10.16 34.81
N GLY A 94 -4.01 -9.88 36.11
CA GLY A 94 -2.84 -9.67 36.98
C GLY A 94 -2.42 -8.21 37.21
N GLN A 95 -3.19 -7.24 36.70
CA GLN A 95 -2.99 -5.80 36.98
C GLN A 95 -3.57 -5.39 38.35
N GLY A 96 -3.21 -6.14 39.39
CA GLY A 96 -3.45 -5.76 40.78
C GLY A 96 -2.52 -4.63 41.21
N VAL A 97 -2.87 -3.95 42.31
CA VAL A 97 -2.25 -2.72 42.87
C VAL A 97 -0.72 -2.82 43.10
N LEU A 98 -0.12 -4.02 43.03
CA LEU A 98 1.26 -4.29 43.41
C LEU A 98 2.25 -4.45 42.24
N SER A 99 1.78 -4.57 40.99
CA SER A 99 2.66 -4.76 39.82
C SER A 99 3.02 -3.42 39.19
N GLY A 100 4.19 -2.86 39.53
CA GLY A 100 4.75 -1.63 38.97
C GLY A 100 5.25 -1.73 37.52
N GLY A 101 4.67 -2.61 36.71
CA GLY A 101 5.01 -2.80 35.29
C GLY A 101 3.85 -2.41 34.38
N ASN A 102 4.18 -1.83 33.21
CA ASN A 102 3.23 -1.60 32.12
C ASN A 102 2.80 -2.95 31.53
N ALA A 103 1.81 -3.60 32.17
CA ALA A 103 1.24 -4.82 31.65
C ALA A 103 0.45 -4.54 30.35
N PRO A 104 0.50 -5.47 29.37
CA PRO A 104 -0.27 -5.35 28.14
C PRO A 104 -1.76 -5.14 28.44
N ARG A 105 -2.33 -4.14 27.78
CA ARG A 105 -3.75 -3.80 27.85
C ARG A 105 -4.48 -4.44 26.68
N HIS A 106 -5.77 -4.72 26.86
CA HIS A 106 -6.65 -5.21 25.81
C HIS A 106 -7.63 -4.12 25.37
N ALA A 107 -8.02 -4.12 24.10
CA ALA A 107 -9.04 -3.21 23.60
C ALA A 107 -10.41 -3.63 24.13
N THR A 108 -11.12 -2.70 24.76
CA THR A 108 -12.52 -2.87 25.19
C THR A 108 -13.48 -2.59 24.04
N GLU A 109 -14.77 -2.92 24.22
CA GLU A 109 -15.82 -2.56 23.26
C GLU A 109 -15.89 -1.06 23.00
N ALA A 110 -15.80 -0.23 24.04
CA ALA A 110 -15.80 1.23 23.91
C ALA A 110 -14.59 1.74 23.10
N ASP A 111 -13.40 1.14 23.28
CA ASP A 111 -12.24 1.49 22.46
C ASP A 111 -12.47 1.09 20.99
N TRP A 112 -13.19 -0.01 20.72
CA TRP A 112 -13.54 -0.43 19.37
C TRP A 112 -14.59 0.48 18.72
N ASP A 113 -15.58 0.96 19.49
CA ASP A 113 -16.56 1.93 19.00
C ASP A 113 -15.88 3.22 18.50
N GLU A 114 -14.88 3.72 19.24
CA GLU A 114 -14.08 4.88 18.81
C GLU A 114 -13.30 4.60 17.52
N ARG A 115 -12.63 3.45 17.45
CA ARG A 115 -11.89 3.01 16.26
C ARG A 115 -12.80 2.85 15.02
N ILE A 116 -13.97 2.24 15.20
CA ILE A 116 -14.96 2.04 14.13
C ILE A 116 -15.46 3.39 13.63
N LYS A 117 -15.82 4.29 14.54
CA LYS A 117 -16.25 5.65 14.21
C LYS A 117 -15.18 6.39 13.43
N HIS A 118 -13.92 6.34 13.89
CA HIS A 118 -12.80 6.94 13.18
C HIS A 118 -12.67 6.41 11.74
N LEU A 119 -12.69 5.08 11.55
CA LEU A 119 -12.60 4.48 10.22
C LEU A 119 -13.75 4.91 9.29
N GLN A 120 -14.97 4.99 9.81
CA GLN A 120 -16.14 5.40 9.03
C GLN A 120 -16.11 6.90 8.69
N GLU A 121 -15.84 7.75 9.69
CA GLU A 121 -15.95 9.20 9.52
C GLU A 121 -14.75 9.81 8.78
N VAL A 122 -13.53 9.41 9.15
CA VAL A 122 -12.28 9.96 8.61
C VAL A 122 -11.88 9.25 7.32
N HIS A 123 -11.92 7.92 7.34
CA HIS A 123 -11.40 7.09 6.25
C HIS A 123 -12.47 6.58 5.31
N LYS A 124 -13.75 6.88 5.52
CA LYS A 124 -14.85 6.40 4.66
C LYS A 124 -14.77 4.89 4.43
N PHE A 125 -14.44 4.16 5.49
CA PHE A 125 -14.21 2.72 5.42
C PHE A 125 -15.46 2.00 4.89
N ARG A 126 -15.27 1.11 3.91
CA ARG A 126 -16.31 0.41 3.12
C ARG A 126 -17.15 1.28 2.17
N GLU A 127 -16.86 2.56 2.01
CA GLU A 127 -17.57 3.41 1.04
C GLU A 127 -16.92 3.42 -0.36
N CYS A 128 -15.72 2.85 -0.51
CA CYS A 128 -15.08 2.73 -1.81
C CYS A 128 -15.59 1.51 -2.61
N ASN A 129 -15.31 1.48 -3.91
CA ASN A 129 -15.46 0.26 -4.70
C ASN A 129 -14.43 -0.78 -4.27
N SER A 130 -14.78 -1.60 -3.27
CA SER A 130 -13.90 -2.63 -2.70
C SER A 130 -13.60 -3.77 -3.67
N SER A 131 -14.36 -3.94 -4.75
CA SER A 131 -14.03 -4.93 -5.80
C SER A 131 -12.86 -4.49 -6.69
N LYS A 132 -12.46 -3.22 -6.61
CA LYS A 132 -11.35 -2.69 -7.39
C LYS A 132 -10.04 -3.35 -6.94
N LYS A 133 -9.36 -3.99 -7.90
CA LYS A 133 -8.03 -4.56 -7.73
C LYS A 133 -6.98 -3.62 -8.33
N PHE A 134 -5.91 -3.41 -7.59
CA PHE A 134 -4.72 -2.73 -8.04
C PHE A 134 -3.61 -3.76 -8.16
N TYR A 135 -2.95 -3.89 -9.31
CA TYR A 135 -1.81 -4.80 -9.49
C TYR A 135 -0.46 -4.10 -9.24
N ARG A 136 -0.53 -2.95 -8.56
CA ARG A 136 0.58 -2.06 -8.25
C ARG A 136 0.31 -1.34 -6.93
N ALA A 137 1.23 -1.52 -5.99
CA ALA A 137 1.19 -0.93 -4.66
C ALA A 137 1.12 0.61 -4.68
N ASP A 138 1.84 1.28 -5.57
CA ASP A 138 1.82 2.74 -5.69
C ASP A 138 0.44 3.29 -6.11
N HIS A 139 -0.23 2.61 -7.05
CA HIS A 139 -1.59 2.98 -7.43
C HIS A 139 -2.58 2.74 -6.29
N PHE A 140 -2.38 1.68 -5.50
CA PHE A 140 -3.20 1.43 -4.32
C PHE A 140 -2.99 2.50 -3.25
N ARG A 141 -1.74 2.88 -2.94
CA ARG A 141 -1.45 4.01 -2.03
C ARG A 141 -2.10 5.31 -2.50
N GLN A 142 -2.11 5.57 -3.81
CA GLN A 142 -2.81 6.73 -4.36
C GLN A 142 -4.32 6.63 -4.08
N HIS A 143 -4.94 5.47 -4.25
CA HIS A 143 -6.33 5.27 -3.89
C HIS A 143 -6.59 5.50 -2.39
N LEU A 144 -5.76 4.97 -1.50
CA LEU A 144 -5.87 5.24 -0.07
C LEU A 144 -5.83 6.75 0.24
N LYS A 145 -4.92 7.50 -0.40
CA LYS A 145 -4.81 8.94 -0.22
C LYS A 145 -6.07 9.71 -0.66
N HIS A 146 -6.62 9.38 -1.82
CA HIS A 146 -7.71 10.17 -2.41
C HIS A 146 -9.11 9.70 -2.01
N SER A 147 -9.28 8.42 -1.68
CA SER A 147 -10.58 7.83 -1.32
C SER A 147 -10.74 7.61 0.18
N HIS A 148 -9.63 7.43 0.90
CA HIS A 148 -9.65 7.13 2.34
C HIS A 148 -8.90 8.17 3.16
N ALA A 149 -8.58 9.34 2.61
CA ALA A 149 -7.77 10.38 3.28
C ALA A 149 -6.48 9.83 3.93
N GLY A 150 -5.92 8.75 3.36
CA GLY A 150 -4.74 8.08 3.90
C GLY A 150 -3.50 8.94 3.79
N THR A 151 -2.65 8.88 4.80
CA THR A 151 -1.37 9.60 4.86
C THR A 151 -0.20 8.63 4.79
N SER A 152 0.97 9.15 4.41
CA SER A 152 2.19 8.35 4.30
C SER A 152 3.05 8.53 5.54
N GLY A 153 3.56 7.42 6.08
CA GLY A 153 4.38 7.38 7.28
C GLY A 153 4.93 5.99 7.56
N LYS A 154 5.43 5.76 8.78
CA LYS A 154 6.02 4.47 9.17
C LYS A 154 5.01 3.30 9.11
N TRP A 155 3.71 3.58 9.29
CA TRP A 155 2.61 2.61 9.27
C TRP A 155 2.17 2.19 7.86
N THR A 156 2.53 2.93 6.81
CA THR A 156 1.91 2.76 5.47
C THR A 156 2.08 1.34 4.91
N ASN A 157 3.20 0.68 5.18
CA ASN A 157 3.43 -0.68 4.70
C ASN A 157 2.53 -1.71 5.40
N MET A 158 2.07 -1.45 6.62
CA MET A 158 1.21 -2.38 7.35
C MET A 158 -0.15 -2.51 6.68
N LEU A 159 -0.79 -1.38 6.34
CA LEU A 159 -2.08 -1.39 5.65
C LEU A 159 -1.96 -1.92 4.22
N GLU A 160 -0.88 -1.58 3.52
CA GLU A 160 -0.59 -2.12 2.19
C GLU A 160 -0.52 -3.66 2.21
N ASN A 161 0.25 -4.22 3.15
CA ASN A 161 0.36 -5.67 3.29
C ASN A 161 -0.96 -6.31 3.73
N ALA A 162 -1.71 -5.67 4.64
CA ALA A 162 -3.01 -6.14 5.07
C ALA A 162 -4.03 -6.19 3.91
N CYS A 163 -3.86 -5.31 2.91
CA CYS A 163 -4.70 -5.25 1.71
C CYS A 163 -4.20 -6.09 0.54
N MET A 164 -3.06 -6.76 0.67
CA MET A 164 -2.47 -7.60 -0.38
C MET A 164 -3.14 -8.98 -0.40
N MET A 165 -3.45 -9.47 -1.60
CA MET A 165 -3.96 -10.79 -1.87
C MET A 165 -3.07 -11.50 -2.88
N ASP A 166 -2.90 -12.81 -2.69
CA ASP A 166 -2.30 -13.69 -3.68
C ASP A 166 -3.32 -14.01 -4.77
N GLU A 167 -2.92 -13.86 -6.03
CA GLU A 167 -3.71 -14.23 -7.19
C GLU A 167 -3.13 -15.51 -7.80
N ASP A 168 -4.01 -16.45 -8.16
CA ASP A 168 -3.60 -17.66 -8.85
C ASP A 168 -3.05 -17.30 -10.25
N PRO A 169 -1.85 -17.77 -10.62
CA PRO A 169 -1.22 -17.45 -11.89
C PRO A 169 -1.85 -18.16 -13.10
N THR A 170 -2.99 -18.85 -12.91
CA THR A 170 -3.72 -19.46 -14.02
C THR A 170 -4.09 -18.40 -15.06
N PRO A 171 -3.65 -18.55 -16.32
CA PRO A 171 -4.02 -17.64 -17.39
C PRO A 171 -5.54 -17.61 -17.52
N ARG A 172 -6.13 -16.41 -17.48
CA ARG A 172 -7.52 -16.18 -17.89
C ARG A 172 -7.60 -15.93 -19.38
#